data_AF-A0A2K8UFC3-F1
#
_entry.id   AF-A0A2K8UFC3-F1
#
_cell.length_a   1.000
_cell.length_b   1.000
_cell.length_c   1.000
_cell.angle_alpha   90.00
_cell.angle_beta   90.00
_cell.angle_gamma   90.00
#
_symmetry.space_group_name_H-M   'P 1'
#
loop_
_entity.id
_entity.type
_entity.pdbx_description
1 polymer ?
#
loop_
_entity_poly.entity_id
_entity_poly.type
_entity_poly.pdbx_seq_one_letter_code
_entity_poly.pdbx_strand_id
1 'polypeptide(L)'
;MTVTSNDALRLQKSLLDEVKQIATEEGTTINQFINVAVAEKAAALRTQAYFRERAQRADLAELDRILGRSGSEPPRPGDEVPERLPNQ
;
A
#
# COMPACT_ATOMS: atom_id res chain seq x y z
N MET A 1 17.18 -17.40 -15.41
CA MET A 1 17.80 -18.06 -14.23
C MET A 1 17.76 -17.07 -13.08
N THR A 2 16.96 -17.32 -12.04
CA THR A 2 17.06 -16.55 -10.79
C THR A 2 18.27 -17.07 -10.02
N VAL A 3 19.24 -16.20 -9.75
CA VAL A 3 20.37 -16.51 -8.88
C VAL A 3 19.94 -16.20 -7.45
N THR A 4 19.77 -17.23 -6.64
CA THR A 4 19.47 -17.07 -5.21
C THR A 4 20.78 -16.92 -4.45
N SER A 5 20.98 -15.77 -3.80
CA SER A 5 22.08 -15.56 -2.85
C SER A 5 21.63 -15.95 -1.45
N ASN A 6 22.51 -16.56 -0.65
CA ASN A 6 22.20 -16.95 0.73
C ASN A 6 22.81 -15.94 1.70
N ASP A 7 22.01 -14.94 2.09
CA ASP A 7 22.43 -13.84 2.95
C ASP A 7 22.01 -14.06 4.40
N ALA A 8 22.97 -13.97 5.33
CA ALA A 8 22.69 -14.11 6.75
C ALA A 8 22.06 -12.82 7.31
N LEU A 9 20.77 -12.88 7.65
CA LEU A 9 20.04 -11.78 8.29
C LEU A 9 20.11 -11.88 9.82
N ARG A 10 20.34 -10.74 10.48
CA ARG A 10 20.24 -10.63 11.94
C ARG A 10 18.90 -10.00 12.30
N LEU A 11 18.04 -10.78 12.95
CA LEU A 11 16.74 -10.33 13.45
C LEU A 11 16.76 -10.23 14.98
N GLN A 12 15.96 -9.32 15.53
CA GLN A 12 15.67 -9.32 16.95
C GLN A 12 15.01 -10.64 17.36
N LYS A 13 15.34 -11.17 18.54
CA LYS A 13 14.85 -12.49 18.99
C LYS A 13 13.33 -12.58 18.98
N SER A 14 12.64 -11.57 19.49
CA SER A 14 11.17 -11.50 19.52
C SER A 14 10.56 -11.61 18.12
N LEU A 15 11.11 -10.87 17.15
CA LEU A 15 10.65 -10.90 15.77
C LEU A 15 10.89 -12.27 15.12
N LEU A 16 12.04 -12.90 15.38
CA LEU A 16 12.31 -14.24 14.88
C LEU A 16 11.32 -15.27 15.43
N ASP A 17 10.97 -15.16 16.72
CA ASP A 17 10.03 -16.06 17.37
C ASP A 17 8.60 -15.87 16.82
N GLU A 18 8.19 -14.63 16.54
CA GLU A 18 6.92 -14.32 15.87
C GLU A 18 6.88 -14.86 14.43
N VAL A 19 7.93 -14.62 13.63
CA VAL A 19 8.02 -15.12 12.25
C VAL A 19 7.98 -16.64 12.19
N LYS A 20 8.58 -17.34 13.17
CA LYS A 20 8.49 -18.80 13.27
C LYS A 20 7.06 -19.28 13.48
N GLN A 21 6.33 -18.61 14.38
CA GLN A 21 4.94 -18.96 14.67
C GLN A 21 4.08 -18.78 13.43
N ILE A 22 4.17 -17.62 12.77
CA ILE A 22 3.43 -17.32 11.55
C ILE A 22 3.77 -18.32 10.43
N ALA A 23 5.06 -18.57 10.20
CA ALA A 23 5.48 -19.52 9.17
C ALA A 23 4.94 -20.94 9.43
N THR A 24 4.84 -21.34 10.70
CA THR A 24 4.25 -22.64 11.09
C THR A 24 2.74 -22.66 10.84
N GLU A 25 2.03 -21.60 11.21
CA GLU A 25 0.58 -21.46 10.99
C GLU A 25 0.22 -21.45 9.50
N GLU A 26 1.04 -20.79 8.67
CA GLU A 26 0.86 -20.71 7.22
C GLU A 26 1.44 -21.92 6.46
N GLY A 27 2.10 -22.86 7.15
CA GLY A 27 2.72 -24.03 6.53
C GLY A 27 3.85 -23.72 5.57
N THR A 28 4.58 -22.62 5.80
CA THR A 28 5.69 -22.12 4.97
C THR A 28 7.03 -22.19 5.72
N THR A 29 8.12 -21.95 5.02
CA THR A 29 9.45 -21.82 5.65
C THR A 29 9.72 -20.38 6.03
N ILE A 30 10.54 -20.16 7.08
CA ILE A 30 10.97 -18.81 7.50
C ILE A 30 11.58 -18.03 6.32
N ASN A 31 12.44 -18.67 5.52
CA ASN A 31 13.08 -18.01 4.39
C ASN A 31 12.08 -17.61 3.30
N GLN A 32 11.11 -18.48 3.01
CA GLN A 32 10.05 -18.15 2.05
C GLN A 32 9.19 -16.99 2.56
N PHE A 33 8.80 -17.03 3.84
CA PHE A 33 8.07 -15.94 4.49
C PHE A 33 8.83 -14.61 4.37
N ILE A 34 10.12 -14.58 4.75
CA ILE A 34 10.96 -13.39 4.67
C ILE A 34 11.08 -12.89 3.23
N ASN A 35 11.29 -13.78 2.26
CA ASN A 35 11.41 -13.38 0.86
C ASN A 35 10.14 -12.72 0.33
N VAL A 36 8.97 -13.28 0.65
CA VAL A 36 7.67 -12.71 0.25
C VAL A 36 7.47 -11.36 0.94
N ALA A 37 7.66 -11.28 2.26
CA ALA A 37 7.52 -10.03 3.02
C ALA A 37 8.46 -8.92 2.51
N VAL A 38 9.70 -9.25 2.14
CA VAL A 38 10.65 -8.29 1.54
C VAL A 38 10.17 -7.83 0.17
N ALA A 39 9.69 -8.74 -0.67
CA ALA A 39 9.14 -8.41 -1.98
C ALA A 39 7.92 -7.48 -1.86
N GLU A 40 7.00 -7.78 -0.94
CA GLU A 40 5.83 -6.97 -0.65
C GLU A 40 6.20 -5.58 -0.15
N LYS A 41 7.13 -5.49 0.83
CA LYS A 41 7.59 -4.19 1.33
C LYS A 41 8.25 -3.36 0.23
N ALA A 42 9.08 -4.00 -0.61
CA ALA A 42 9.71 -3.33 -1.73
C ALA A 42 8.68 -2.82 -2.76
N ALA A 43 7.67 -3.64 -3.08
CA ALA A 43 6.58 -3.25 -3.97
C ALA A 43 5.78 -2.07 -3.39
N ALA A 44 5.41 -2.13 -2.11
CA ALA A 44 4.70 -1.06 -1.43
C ALA A 44 5.47 0.27 -1.46
N LEU A 45 6.78 0.24 -1.15
CA LEU A 45 7.63 1.44 -1.16
C LEU A 45 7.80 2.01 -2.58
N ARG A 46 7.96 1.16 -3.60
CA ARG A 46 8.03 1.59 -5.01
C ARG A 46 6.73 2.24 -5.46
N THR A 47 5.59 1.64 -5.12
CA THR A 47 4.26 2.18 -5.45
C THR A 47 4.05 3.54 -4.76
N GLN A 48 4.43 3.67 -3.49
CA GLN A 48 4.36 4.95 -2.78
C GLN A 48 5.21 6.03 -3.46
N ALA A 49 6.45 5.71 -3.86
CA ALA A 49 7.33 6.63 -4.56
C ALA A 49 6.73 7.05 -5.91
N TYR A 50 6.22 6.09 -6.69
CA TYR A 50 5.55 6.35 -7.96
C TYR A 50 4.38 7.32 -7.81
N PHE A 51 3.48 7.11 -6.84
CA PHE A 51 2.36 8.03 -6.61
C PHE A 51 2.82 9.42 -6.22
N ARG A 52 3.87 9.54 -5.39
CA ARG A 52 4.45 10.82 -5.01
C ARG A 52 4.97 11.60 -6.22
N GLU A 53 5.73 10.93 -7.09
CA GLU A 53 6.25 11.54 -8.33
C GLU A 53 5.13 11.89 -9.31
N ARG A 54 4.14 11.00 -9.44
CA ARG A 54 2.98 11.21 -10.32
C ARG A 54 2.13 12.39 -9.88
N ALA A 55 1.96 12.58 -8.56
CA ALA A 55 1.22 13.69 -7.97
C ALA A 55 1.87 15.05 -8.25
N GLN A 56 3.21 15.12 -8.32
CA GLN A 56 3.91 16.36 -8.70
C GLN A 56 3.60 16.82 -10.14
N ARG A 57 3.11 15.92 -10.99
CA ARG A 57 2.70 16.20 -12.36
C ARG A 57 1.20 16.43 -12.49
N ALA A 58 0.47 16.54 -11.38
CA ALA A 58 -0.96 16.79 -11.41
C ALA A 58 -1.23 18.25 -11.82
N ASP A 59 -2.17 18.42 -12.75
CA ASP A 59 -2.74 19.72 -13.08
C ASP A 59 -4.11 19.82 -12.40
N LEU A 60 -4.15 20.55 -11.29
CA LEU A 60 -5.38 20.72 -10.52
C LEU A 60 -6.39 21.60 -11.24
N ALA A 61 -5.95 22.53 -12.08
CA ALA A 61 -6.86 23.37 -12.85
C ALA A 61 -7.57 22.55 -13.94
N GLU A 62 -6.85 21.63 -14.59
CA GLU A 62 -7.46 20.69 -15.54
C GLU A 62 -8.41 19.71 -14.83
N LEU A 63 -8.06 19.24 -13.62
CA LEU A 63 -8.96 18.44 -12.79
C LEU A 63 -10.27 19.20 -12.50
N ASP A 64 -10.18 20.43 -12.00
CA ASP A 64 -11.37 21.26 -11.70
C ASP A 64 -12.21 21.50 -12.94
N ARG A 65 -11.58 21.72 -14.10
CA ARG A 65 -12.28 21.90 -15.37
C ARG A 65 -13.02 20.62 -15.80
N ILE A 66 -12.43 19.45 -15.59
CA ILE A 66 -13.08 18.16 -15.85
C ILE A 66 -14.23 17.96 -14.87
N LEU A 67 -14.01 18.17 -13.58
CA LEU A 67 -15.04 18.02 -12.53
C LEU A 67 -16.21 18.99 -12.74
N GLY A 68 -15.97 20.21 -13.21
CA GLY A 68 -17.01 21.18 -13.55
C GLY A 68 -17.91 20.77 -14.71
N ARG A 69 -17.56 19.71 -15.46
CA ARG A 69 -18.45 19.10 -16.48
C ARG A 69 -19.38 18.05 -15.90
N SER A 70 -19.16 17.64 -14.65
CA SER A 70 -20.08 16.74 -13.96
C SER A 70 -21.42 17.43 -13.87
N GLY A 71 -22.50 16.73 -14.24
CA GLY A 71 -23.84 17.31 -14.28
C GLY A 71 -24.27 17.86 -12.91
N SER A 72 -25.28 18.72 -12.91
CA SER A 72 -25.85 19.31 -11.70
C SER A 72 -26.89 18.41 -11.01
N GLU A 73 -26.85 17.10 -11.27
CA GLU A 73 -27.76 16.16 -10.63
C GLU A 73 -27.44 16.11 -9.13
N PRO A 74 -28.45 16.23 -8.25
CA PRO A 74 -28.20 16.11 -6.82
C PRO A 74 -27.63 14.72 -6.49
N PRO A 75 -26.89 14.58 -5.36
CA PRO A 75 -26.43 13.28 -4.90
C PRO A 75 -27.59 12.29 -4.81
N ARG A 76 -27.32 11.03 -5.15
CA ARG A 76 -28.31 9.97 -4.96
C ARG A 76 -28.54 9.75 -3.46
N PRO A 77 -29.70 9.21 -3.05
CA PRO A 77 -29.93 8.85 -1.66
C PRO A 77 -28.80 7.96 -1.13
N GLY A 78 -28.10 8.40 -0.09
CA GLY A 78 -26.92 7.74 0.50
C GLY A 78 -25.56 8.31 0.07
N ASP A 79 -25.50 9.13 -0.98
CA ASP A 79 -24.28 9.81 -1.45
C ASP A 79 -24.18 11.26 -0.91
N GLU A 80 -25.05 11.64 0.03
CA GLU A 80 -25.04 12.98 0.61
C GLU A 80 -23.76 13.21 1.43
N VAL A 81 -23.15 14.39 1.24
CA VAL A 81 -22.02 14.80 2.07
C VAL A 81 -22.56 15.13 3.47
N PRO A 82 -22.00 14.56 4.56
CA PRO A 82 -22.44 14.87 5.91
C PRO A 82 -22.26 16.37 6.22
N GLU A 83 -23.21 16.98 6.95
CA GLU A 83 -23.12 18.40 7.37
C GLU A 83 -21.84 18.74 8.16
N ARG A 84 -21.22 17.73 8.79
CA ARG A 84 -19.93 17.84 9.44
C ARG A 84 -19.11 16.59 9.16
N LEU A 85 -17.96 16.77 8.51
CA LEU A 85 -16.98 15.69 8.42
C LEU A 85 -16.48 15.38 9.85
N PRO A 86 -16.39 14.10 10.25
CA PRO A 86 -15.87 13.76 11.57
C PRO A 86 -14.41 14.23 11.66
N ASN A 87 -14.19 15.29 12.43
CA ASN A 87 -12.89 15.90 12.77
C ASN A 87 -12.15 16.62 11.63
N GLN A 88 -12.78 17.62 11.00
CA GLN A 88 -12.07 18.76 10.40
C GLN A 88 -12.38 20.05 11.15
#